data_AF-A0A1M3NFJ2-F1
#
_entry.id   AF-A0A1M3NFJ2-F1
#
_cell.length_a   1.000
_cell.length_b   1.000
_cell.length_c   1.000
_cell.angle_alpha   90.00
_cell.angle_beta   90.00
_cell.angle_gamma   90.00
#
_symmetry.space_group_name_H-M   'P 1'
#
loop_
_entity.id
_entity.type
_entity.pdbx_description
1 polymer ?
#
loop_
_entity_poly.entity_id
_entity_poly.type
_entity_poly.pdbx_seq_one_letter_code
_entity_poly.pdbx_strand_id
1 'polypeptide(L)'
;MIGFEIGTRSGEELVRFIRTLGQHRYVASRLHLVHAFAIEAAGEHPALADGAAWARRAIGSAGALDLASKDERLFRRASDAEVCAVLETFWTSGDAADAAKARLRERLASVDALPDEALLPFDESREEDVFPVLVDAGWELLSLAHLDFERHKGAIQSFDDFEVARFEEESAIPPLVTLHELPILGGLELLGAIDETGQSRAPFVLWQQGHETYLDYVLRGVLRASKITVDD
;
A
#
# COMPACT_ATOMS: atom_id res chain seq x y z
N MET A 1 8.12 -5.98 12.32
CA MET A 1 8.25 -4.92 11.30
C MET A 1 8.58 -3.61 11.99
N ILE A 2 9.19 -2.67 11.28
CA ILE A 2 9.51 -1.33 11.76
C ILE A 2 8.72 -0.35 10.89
N GLY A 3 8.01 0.59 11.51
CA GLY A 3 7.29 1.65 10.81
C GLY A 3 8.23 2.80 10.44
N PHE A 4 8.23 3.19 9.17
CA PHE A 4 8.86 4.42 8.70
C PHE A 4 7.79 5.47 8.40
N GLU A 5 7.76 6.54 9.19
CA GLU A 5 6.83 7.63 8.98
C GLU A 5 7.28 8.57 7.86
N ILE A 6 6.40 8.75 6.89
CA ILE A 6 6.47 9.82 5.91
C ILE A 6 5.54 10.90 6.45
N GLY A 7 6.10 11.99 6.98
CA GLY A 7 5.31 13.11 7.52
C GLY A 7 4.28 13.64 6.53
N THR A 8 3.38 14.52 6.95
CA THR A 8 2.21 14.94 6.16
C THR A 8 2.54 15.26 4.70
N ARG A 9 1.86 14.60 3.76
CA ARG A 9 2.03 14.76 2.31
C ARG A 9 0.70 14.97 1.60
N SER A 10 0.76 15.52 0.40
CA SER A 10 -0.39 15.50 -0.48
C SER A 10 -0.73 14.09 -0.96
N GLY A 11 -2.00 13.85 -1.29
CA GLY A 11 -2.42 12.58 -1.88
C GLY A 11 -1.64 12.23 -3.16
N GLU A 12 -1.32 13.22 -3.99
CA GLU A 12 -0.52 13.04 -5.20
C GLU A 12 0.93 12.61 -4.91
N GLU A 13 1.53 13.15 -3.85
CA GLU A 13 2.87 12.75 -3.39
C GLU A 13 2.88 11.32 -2.89
N LEU A 14 1.89 10.92 -2.08
CA LEU A 14 1.77 9.55 -1.59
C LEU A 14 1.57 8.55 -2.73
N VAL A 15 0.68 8.84 -3.69
CA VAL A 15 0.48 7.98 -4.88
C VAL A 15 1.77 7.88 -5.69
N ARG A 16 2.50 8.97 -5.87
CA ARG A 16 3.78 8.96 -6.59
C ARG A 16 4.84 8.16 -5.84
N PHE A 17 4.89 8.23 -4.52
CA PHE A 17 5.76 7.43 -3.68
C PHE A 17 5.45 5.94 -3.81
N ILE A 18 4.18 5.56 -3.66
CA ILE A 18 3.71 4.16 -3.81
C ILE A 18 4.04 3.61 -5.20
N ARG A 19 3.82 4.41 -6.25
CA ARG A 19 4.21 4.05 -7.61
C ARG A 19 5.71 3.80 -7.74
N THR A 20 6.52 4.58 -7.03
CA THR A 20 7.98 4.47 -7.05
C THR A 20 8.47 3.23 -6.30
N LEU A 21 7.79 2.81 -5.22
CA LEU A 21 8.05 1.53 -4.54
C LEU A 21 7.94 0.36 -5.53
N GLY A 22 6.85 0.28 -6.29
CA GLY A 22 6.64 -0.80 -7.25
C GLY A 22 7.59 -0.82 -8.46
N GLN A 23 8.22 0.31 -8.78
CA GLN A 23 9.03 0.47 -9.99
C GLN A 23 10.54 0.31 -9.76
N HIS A 24 11.00 0.27 -8.52
CA HIS A 24 12.44 0.22 -8.27
C HIS A 24 13.04 -1.16 -8.57
N ARG A 25 14.31 -1.17 -8.98
CA ARG A 25 15.02 -2.39 -9.42
C ARG A 25 15.20 -3.49 -8.37
N TYR A 26 14.96 -3.18 -7.10
CA TYR A 26 15.08 -4.11 -5.99
C TYR A 26 13.82 -4.94 -5.73
N VAL A 27 12.69 -4.66 -6.40
CA VAL A 27 11.46 -5.46 -6.20
C VAL A 27 11.67 -6.85 -6.81
N ALA A 28 11.57 -7.88 -5.98
CA ALA A 28 11.59 -9.28 -6.38
C ALA A 28 10.18 -9.81 -6.66
N SER A 29 9.23 -9.49 -5.78
CA SER A 29 7.86 -9.99 -5.85
C SER A 29 6.86 -8.97 -5.30
N ARG A 30 5.56 -9.21 -5.54
CA ARG A 30 4.47 -8.32 -5.15
C ARG A 30 3.31 -9.15 -4.61
N LEU A 31 2.76 -8.72 -3.49
CA LEU A 31 1.49 -9.20 -3.00
C LEU A 31 0.59 -7.99 -2.76
N HIS A 32 -0.32 -7.75 -3.70
CA HIS A 32 -1.33 -6.72 -3.56
C HIS A 32 -2.69 -7.36 -3.65
N LEU A 33 -3.51 -7.12 -2.64
CA LEU A 33 -4.89 -7.52 -2.55
C LEU A 33 -5.76 -6.27 -2.49
N VAL A 34 -6.74 -6.19 -3.37
CA VAL A 34 -7.70 -5.09 -3.37
C VAL A 34 -9.11 -5.68 -3.29
N HIS A 35 -9.88 -5.14 -2.35
CA HIS A 35 -11.25 -5.55 -2.10
C HIS A 35 -12.20 -5.07 -3.21
N ALA A 36 -13.24 -5.85 -3.49
CA ALA A 36 -14.25 -5.53 -4.50
C ALA A 36 -14.89 -4.15 -4.28
N PHE A 37 -15.11 -3.75 -3.02
CA PHE A 37 -15.67 -2.43 -2.69
C PHE A 37 -14.78 -1.29 -3.16
N ALA A 38 -13.46 -1.36 -2.95
CA ALA A 38 -12.54 -0.29 -3.34
C ALA A 38 -12.51 -0.13 -4.87
N ILE A 39 -12.46 -1.25 -5.59
CA ILE A 39 -12.45 -1.23 -7.06
C ILE A 39 -13.77 -0.75 -7.64
N GLU A 40 -14.90 -1.24 -7.13
CA GLU A 40 -16.22 -0.81 -7.62
C GLU A 40 -16.49 0.66 -7.32
N ALA A 41 -16.13 1.11 -6.11
CA ALA A 41 -16.28 2.49 -5.72
C ALA A 41 -15.33 3.43 -6.50
N ALA A 42 -14.11 3.01 -6.85
CA ALA A 42 -13.22 3.81 -7.70
C ALA A 42 -13.85 4.12 -9.09
N GLY A 43 -14.77 3.28 -9.57
CA GLY A 43 -15.50 3.56 -10.80
C GLY A 43 -14.68 3.33 -12.07
N GLU A 44 -14.82 4.21 -13.05
CA GLU A 44 -14.15 4.06 -14.34
C GLU A 44 -12.71 4.58 -14.30
N HIS A 45 -11.75 3.66 -14.38
CA HIS A 45 -10.34 3.99 -14.57
C HIS A 45 -9.71 2.99 -15.55
N PRO A 46 -8.88 3.41 -16.53
CA PRO A 46 -8.32 2.50 -17.53
C PRO A 46 -7.57 1.30 -16.94
N ALA A 47 -6.76 1.54 -15.91
CA ALA A 47 -6.02 0.46 -15.22
C ALA A 47 -6.93 -0.50 -14.45
N LEU A 48 -8.18 -0.10 -14.14
CA LEU A 48 -9.13 -0.90 -13.36
C LEU A 48 -10.16 -1.61 -14.23
N ALA A 49 -10.12 -1.54 -15.56
CA ALA A 49 -11.20 -2.05 -16.42
C ALA A 49 -11.58 -3.52 -16.11
N ASP A 50 -10.59 -4.41 -16.04
CA ASP A 50 -10.78 -5.83 -15.69
C ASP A 50 -11.17 -6.01 -14.23
N GLY A 51 -10.60 -5.20 -13.34
CA GLY A 51 -10.93 -5.12 -11.92
C GLY A 51 -12.41 -4.78 -11.69
N ALA A 52 -12.89 -3.73 -12.31
CA ALA A 52 -14.24 -3.19 -12.16
C ALA A 52 -15.30 -4.19 -12.64
N ALA A 53 -15.02 -4.88 -13.76
CA ALA A 53 -15.90 -5.95 -14.24
C ALA A 53 -15.98 -7.12 -13.24
N TRP A 54 -14.85 -7.50 -12.63
CA TRP A 54 -14.83 -8.51 -11.57
C TRP A 54 -15.56 -8.05 -10.31
N ALA A 55 -15.28 -6.85 -9.81
CA ALA A 55 -15.85 -6.32 -8.58
C ALA A 55 -17.38 -6.23 -8.65
N ARG A 56 -17.92 -5.75 -9.78
CA ARG A 56 -19.37 -5.73 -10.02
C ARG A 56 -20.00 -7.13 -9.97
N ARG A 57 -19.31 -8.16 -10.50
CA ARG A 57 -19.79 -9.55 -10.41
C ARG A 57 -19.71 -10.10 -8.99
N ALA A 58 -18.61 -9.83 -8.27
CA ALA A 58 -18.44 -10.26 -6.89
C ALA A 58 -19.55 -9.68 -6.01
N ILE A 59 -19.76 -8.37 -6.07
CA ILE A 59 -20.81 -7.67 -5.29
C ILE A 59 -22.21 -8.09 -5.75
N GLY A 60 -22.43 -8.24 -7.06
CA GLY A 60 -23.73 -8.59 -7.64
C GLY A 60 -24.14 -10.05 -7.49
N SER A 61 -23.26 -10.93 -6.97
CA SER A 61 -23.55 -12.36 -6.75
C SER A 61 -24.40 -12.58 -5.50
N ALA A 62 -25.55 -11.92 -5.43
CA ALA A 62 -26.45 -11.89 -4.28
C ALA A 62 -26.77 -13.32 -3.78
N GLY A 63 -26.52 -13.56 -2.49
CA GLY A 63 -26.78 -14.83 -1.81
C GLY A 63 -25.68 -15.88 -1.93
N ALA A 64 -24.65 -15.67 -2.74
CA ALA A 64 -23.49 -16.57 -2.84
C ALA A 64 -22.28 -16.13 -1.99
N LEU A 65 -22.23 -14.83 -1.66
CA LEU A 65 -21.18 -14.18 -0.87
C LEU A 65 -21.81 -13.37 0.24
N ASP A 66 -21.30 -13.56 1.46
CA ASP A 66 -21.55 -12.64 2.56
C ASP A 66 -20.58 -11.45 2.44
N LEU A 67 -21.11 -10.29 2.06
CA LEU A 67 -20.31 -9.09 1.85
C LEU A 67 -19.81 -8.48 3.17
N ALA A 68 -20.37 -8.90 4.32
CA ALA A 68 -19.95 -8.48 5.65
C ALA A 68 -18.94 -9.47 6.29
N SER A 69 -18.30 -10.31 5.48
CA SER A 69 -17.34 -11.32 5.94
C SER A 69 -15.92 -11.05 5.43
N LYS A 70 -14.95 -11.81 5.96
CA LYS A 70 -13.56 -11.83 5.47
C LYS A 70 -13.35 -12.84 4.32
N ASP A 71 -14.37 -13.09 3.50
CA ASP A 71 -14.31 -14.07 2.41
C ASP A 71 -13.26 -13.64 1.36
N GLU A 72 -12.27 -14.50 1.13
CA GLU A 72 -11.16 -14.26 0.20
C GLU A 72 -11.64 -13.98 -1.24
N ARG A 73 -12.84 -14.43 -1.61
CA ARG A 73 -13.44 -14.17 -2.93
C ARG A 73 -13.80 -12.69 -3.14
N LEU A 74 -13.84 -11.90 -2.07
CA LEU A 74 -14.01 -10.44 -2.12
C LEU A 74 -12.69 -9.70 -2.39
N PHE A 75 -11.57 -10.42 -2.41
CA PHE A 75 -10.26 -9.89 -2.75
C PHE A 75 -9.81 -10.42 -4.10
N ARG A 76 -9.05 -9.59 -4.82
CA ARG A 76 -8.27 -10.06 -5.98
C ARG A 76 -6.84 -9.59 -5.86
N ARG A 77 -5.95 -10.34 -6.51
CA ARG A 77 -4.61 -9.85 -6.79
C ARG A 77 -4.69 -8.62 -7.70
N ALA A 78 -3.86 -7.64 -7.39
CA ALA A 78 -3.75 -6.39 -8.13
C ALA A 78 -2.29 -6.14 -8.56
N SER A 79 -2.14 -5.40 -9.65
CA SER A 79 -0.87 -4.83 -10.09
C SER A 79 -0.59 -3.50 -9.38
N ASP A 80 0.67 -3.02 -9.43
CA ASP A 80 1.03 -1.67 -8.95
C ASP A 80 0.12 -0.60 -9.56
N ALA A 81 -0.21 -0.74 -10.86
CA ALA A 81 -1.05 0.20 -11.59
C ALA A 81 -2.50 0.22 -11.07
N GLU A 82 -3.05 -0.95 -10.69
CA GLU A 82 -4.39 -1.05 -10.10
C GLU A 82 -4.41 -0.46 -8.69
N VAL A 83 -3.41 -0.76 -7.85
CA VAL A 83 -3.29 -0.16 -6.50
C VAL A 83 -3.19 1.36 -6.62
N CYS A 84 -2.28 1.87 -7.43
CA CYS A 84 -2.14 3.32 -7.64
C CYS A 84 -3.43 3.95 -8.17
N ALA A 85 -4.15 3.29 -9.09
CA ALA A 85 -5.41 3.82 -9.63
C ALA A 85 -6.51 3.94 -8.57
N VAL A 86 -6.62 2.95 -7.68
CA VAL A 86 -7.56 3.03 -6.55
C VAL A 86 -7.18 4.21 -5.65
N LEU A 87 -5.93 4.28 -5.20
CA LEU A 87 -5.48 5.34 -4.29
C LEU A 87 -5.58 6.72 -4.92
N GLU A 88 -5.20 6.86 -6.18
CA GLU A 88 -5.33 8.10 -6.95
C GLU A 88 -6.78 8.56 -7.02
N THR A 89 -7.72 7.64 -7.22
CA THR A 89 -9.15 7.98 -7.24
C THR A 89 -9.65 8.51 -5.89
N PHE A 90 -9.14 8.00 -4.77
CA PHE A 90 -9.62 8.39 -3.44
C PHE A 90 -8.87 9.57 -2.81
N TRP A 91 -7.59 9.71 -3.10
CA TRP A 91 -6.69 10.66 -2.45
C TRP A 91 -6.41 11.92 -3.27
N THR A 92 -6.81 11.97 -4.54
CA THR A 92 -6.77 13.22 -5.31
C THR A 92 -8.09 13.98 -5.16
N SER A 93 -8.07 15.29 -5.43
CA SER A 93 -9.27 16.13 -5.35
C SER A 93 -10.04 16.14 -6.67
N GLY A 94 -11.37 16.33 -6.57
CA GLY A 94 -12.25 16.52 -7.72
C GLY A 94 -13.48 15.61 -7.71
N ASP A 95 -14.40 15.87 -8.63
CA ASP A 95 -15.72 15.22 -8.70
C ASP A 95 -15.65 13.69 -8.73
N ALA A 96 -14.61 13.13 -9.37
CA ALA A 96 -14.39 11.69 -9.44
C ALA A 96 -14.11 11.09 -8.05
N ALA A 97 -13.29 11.78 -7.25
CA ALA A 97 -12.96 11.37 -5.89
C ALA A 97 -14.17 11.47 -4.97
N ASP A 98 -14.93 12.56 -5.05
CA ASP A 98 -16.16 12.74 -4.26
C ASP A 98 -17.19 11.65 -4.58
N ALA A 99 -17.37 11.34 -5.86
CA ALA A 99 -18.27 10.28 -6.30
C ALA A 99 -17.78 8.90 -5.84
N ALA A 100 -16.47 8.64 -5.85
CA ALA A 100 -15.90 7.40 -5.36
C ALA A 100 -16.06 7.24 -3.85
N LYS A 101 -15.79 8.30 -3.08
CA LYS A 101 -16.03 8.34 -1.63
C LYS A 101 -17.50 8.12 -1.28
N ALA A 102 -18.42 8.73 -2.01
CA ALA A 102 -19.86 8.51 -1.83
C ALA A 102 -20.25 7.05 -2.05
N ARG A 103 -19.82 6.45 -3.17
CA ARG A 103 -20.07 5.02 -3.46
C ARG A 103 -19.48 4.10 -2.40
N LEU A 104 -18.25 4.36 -1.95
CA LEU A 104 -17.62 3.54 -0.91
C LEU A 104 -18.38 3.65 0.42
N ARG A 105 -18.82 4.85 0.82
CA ARG A 105 -19.65 5.03 2.03
C ARG A 105 -20.95 4.22 1.94
N GLU A 106 -21.62 4.22 0.79
CA GLU A 106 -22.83 3.39 0.58
C GLU A 106 -22.54 1.89 0.74
N ARG A 107 -21.41 1.40 0.22
CA ARG A 107 -21.00 0.00 0.37
C ARG A 107 -20.69 -0.35 1.82
N LEU A 108 -19.91 0.46 2.50
CA LEU A 108 -19.56 0.26 3.90
C LEU A 108 -20.80 0.32 4.81
N ALA A 109 -21.72 1.24 4.55
CA ALA A 109 -23.00 1.31 5.26
C ALA A 109 -23.85 0.04 5.08
N SER A 110 -23.82 -0.56 3.87
CA SER A 110 -24.59 -1.78 3.59
C SER A 110 -24.15 -3.02 4.37
N VAL A 111 -22.95 -2.98 4.97
CA VAL A 111 -22.37 -4.07 5.77
C VAL A 111 -22.07 -3.64 7.22
N ASP A 112 -22.63 -2.51 7.67
CA ASP A 112 -22.42 -1.94 9.02
C ASP A 112 -20.95 -1.70 9.38
N ALA A 113 -20.15 -1.25 8.40
CA ALA A 113 -18.70 -1.03 8.53
C ALA A 113 -18.29 0.42 8.20
N LEU A 114 -19.16 1.40 8.48
CA LEU A 114 -18.78 2.81 8.32
C LEU A 114 -17.67 3.17 9.34
N PRO A 115 -16.58 3.83 8.89
CA PRO A 115 -15.52 4.25 9.80
C PRO A 115 -15.98 5.43 10.66
N ASP A 116 -15.41 5.54 11.86
CA ASP A 116 -15.47 6.77 12.64
C ASP A 116 -14.46 7.78 12.08
N GLU A 117 -14.96 8.72 11.26
CA GLU A 117 -14.13 9.72 10.57
C GLU A 117 -13.44 10.72 11.54
N ALA A 118 -13.84 10.75 12.82
CA ALA A 118 -13.17 11.57 13.84
C ALA A 118 -11.78 11.05 14.21
N LEU A 119 -11.49 9.78 13.90
CA LEU A 119 -10.21 9.15 14.15
C LEU A 119 -9.15 9.62 13.13
N LEU A 120 -7.88 9.46 13.51
CA LEU A 120 -6.77 9.64 12.60
C LEU A 120 -6.55 8.37 11.77
N PRO A 121 -6.27 8.50 10.47
CA PRO A 121 -5.87 7.37 9.62
C PRO A 121 -4.47 6.87 10.01
N PHE A 122 -4.12 5.66 9.59
CA PHE A 122 -2.78 5.06 9.76
C PHE A 122 -2.33 4.88 11.23
N ASP A 123 -3.28 4.77 12.16
CA ASP A 123 -2.99 4.45 13.57
C ASP A 123 -2.57 2.98 13.70
N GLU A 124 -1.26 2.76 13.88
CA GLU A 124 -0.65 1.44 14.04
C GLU A 124 -1.35 0.58 15.10
N SER A 125 -1.86 1.20 16.17
CA SER A 125 -2.50 0.48 17.28
C SER A 125 -3.85 -0.13 16.93
N ARG A 126 -4.41 0.25 15.76
CA ARG A 126 -5.75 -0.12 15.31
C ARG A 126 -5.75 -0.92 14.01
N GLU A 127 -4.59 -1.20 13.46
CA GLU A 127 -4.46 -1.85 12.16
C GLU A 127 -5.11 -3.24 12.13
N GLU A 128 -5.05 -3.97 13.25
CA GLU A 128 -5.69 -5.29 13.41
C GLU A 128 -7.24 -5.23 13.43
N ASP A 129 -7.80 -4.06 13.78
CA ASP A 129 -9.25 -3.82 13.85
C ASP A 129 -9.85 -3.36 12.52
N VAL A 130 -9.01 -3.13 11.49
CA VAL A 130 -9.47 -2.63 10.20
C VAL A 130 -10.42 -3.64 9.53
N PHE A 131 -11.65 -3.19 9.30
CA PHE A 131 -12.65 -3.99 8.60
C PHE A 131 -13.63 -3.12 7.77
N PRO A 132 -13.94 -3.54 6.53
CA PRO A 132 -13.17 -4.49 5.73
C PRO A 132 -11.78 -3.94 5.40
N VAL A 133 -10.80 -4.82 5.23
CA VAL A 133 -9.53 -4.46 4.57
C VAL A 133 -9.86 -4.17 3.11
N LEU A 134 -9.55 -2.96 2.65
CA LEU A 134 -9.87 -2.51 1.29
C LEU A 134 -8.66 -2.59 0.35
N VAL A 135 -7.47 -2.30 0.86
CA VAL A 135 -6.19 -2.50 0.17
C VAL A 135 -5.17 -3.05 1.17
N ASP A 136 -4.51 -4.12 0.76
CA ASP A 136 -3.33 -4.68 1.42
C ASP A 136 -2.25 -4.83 0.34
N ALA A 137 -1.11 -4.17 0.50
CA ALA A 137 -0.12 -4.10 -0.55
C ALA A 137 1.31 -4.11 0.00
N GLY A 138 2.08 -5.12 -0.41
CA GLY A 138 3.50 -5.24 -0.10
C GLY A 138 4.37 -5.56 -1.32
N TRP A 139 5.63 -5.15 -1.23
CA TRP A 139 6.71 -5.45 -2.15
C TRP A 139 7.78 -6.24 -1.40
N GLU A 140 8.05 -7.44 -1.90
CA GLU A 140 9.20 -8.21 -1.49
C GLU A 140 10.43 -7.71 -2.26
N LEU A 141 11.49 -7.43 -1.52
CA LEU A 141 12.76 -6.98 -2.06
C LEU A 141 13.68 -8.17 -2.34
N LEU A 142 14.59 -8.01 -3.29
CA LEU A 142 15.69 -8.96 -3.49
C LEU A 142 16.44 -9.12 -2.16
N SER A 143 16.65 -10.36 -1.74
CA SER A 143 17.58 -10.64 -0.64
C SER A 143 19.00 -10.23 -1.02
N LEU A 144 19.87 -10.02 -0.02
CA LEU A 144 21.26 -9.66 -0.20
C LEU A 144 21.99 -10.67 -1.09
N ALA A 145 21.65 -11.96 -0.97
CA ALA A 145 22.19 -13.03 -1.81
C ALA A 145 21.82 -12.92 -3.31
N HIS A 146 20.70 -12.27 -3.62
CA HIS A 146 20.24 -12.08 -4.99
C HIS A 146 20.64 -10.72 -5.58
N LEU A 147 21.40 -9.90 -4.84
CA LEU A 147 21.93 -8.65 -5.37
C LEU A 147 23.05 -8.91 -6.39
N ASP A 148 22.77 -8.58 -7.64
CA ASP A 148 23.78 -8.46 -8.69
C ASP A 148 24.82 -7.36 -8.36
N PHE A 149 26.12 -7.71 -8.37
CA PHE A 149 27.22 -6.83 -7.98
C PHE A 149 27.35 -5.54 -8.80
N GLU A 150 27.09 -5.59 -10.10
CA GLU A 150 27.24 -4.43 -10.98
C GLU A 150 25.97 -3.57 -10.93
N ARG A 151 24.80 -4.20 -11.02
CA ARG A 151 23.52 -3.51 -11.01
C ARG A 151 23.23 -2.90 -9.64
N HIS A 152 23.57 -3.57 -8.55
CA HIS A 152 23.22 -3.16 -7.19
C HIS A 152 24.42 -2.66 -6.38
N LYS A 153 25.53 -2.33 -7.05
CA LYS A 153 26.76 -1.82 -6.44
C LYS A 153 26.54 -0.80 -5.34
N GLY A 154 25.65 0.16 -5.54
CA GLY A 154 25.40 1.22 -4.56
C GLY A 154 24.82 0.71 -3.23
N ALA A 155 23.95 -0.31 -3.26
CA ALA A 155 23.41 -0.90 -2.04
C ALA A 155 24.45 -1.82 -1.37
N ILE A 156 25.26 -2.52 -2.15
CA ILE A 156 26.36 -3.34 -1.63
C ILE A 156 27.40 -2.47 -0.92
N GLN A 157 27.72 -1.30 -1.50
CA GLN A 157 28.68 -0.35 -0.97
C GLN A 157 28.20 0.43 0.25
N SER A 158 26.91 0.35 0.64
CA SER A 158 26.42 0.99 1.87
C SER A 158 26.69 0.17 3.13
N PHE A 159 27.17 -1.06 3.00
CA PHE A 159 27.54 -1.92 4.13
C PHE A 159 29.00 -1.74 4.50
N ASP A 160 29.30 -1.79 5.80
CA ASP A 160 30.67 -1.89 6.30
C ASP A 160 31.29 -3.26 5.94
N ASP A 161 30.51 -4.34 6.08
CA ASP A 161 30.86 -5.70 5.63
C ASP A 161 29.64 -6.40 5.02
N PHE A 162 29.51 -6.29 3.70
CA PHE A 162 28.38 -6.89 2.96
C PHE A 162 28.35 -8.41 3.04
N GLU A 163 29.51 -9.07 3.09
CA GLU A 163 29.58 -10.53 3.08
C GLU A 163 29.09 -11.11 4.42
N VAL A 164 29.38 -10.44 5.53
CA VAL A 164 28.82 -10.77 6.84
C VAL A 164 27.30 -10.58 6.84
N ALA A 165 26.81 -9.41 6.41
CA ALA A 165 25.37 -9.13 6.38
C ALA A 165 24.60 -10.13 5.50
N ARG A 166 25.16 -10.48 4.34
CA ARG A 166 24.60 -11.50 3.44
C ARG A 166 24.55 -12.87 4.12
N PHE A 167 25.65 -13.29 4.75
CA PHE A 167 25.71 -14.56 5.47
C PHE A 167 24.70 -14.62 6.62
N GLU A 168 24.53 -13.53 7.37
CA GLU A 168 23.54 -13.42 8.43
C GLU A 168 22.11 -13.56 7.91
N GLU A 169 21.76 -12.88 6.80
CA GLU A 169 20.44 -13.01 6.17
C GLU A 169 20.20 -14.45 5.66
N GLU A 170 21.20 -15.04 4.98
CA GLU A 170 21.12 -16.41 4.43
C GLU A 170 21.01 -17.49 5.52
N SER A 171 21.64 -17.27 6.68
CA SER A 171 21.69 -18.24 7.77
C SER A 171 20.57 -18.08 8.80
N ALA A 172 19.71 -17.08 8.64
CA ALA A 172 18.64 -16.78 9.59
C ALA A 172 17.60 -17.90 9.67
N ILE A 173 17.18 -18.21 10.91
CA ILE A 173 16.10 -19.17 11.20
C ILE A 173 15.11 -18.50 12.16
N PRO A 174 13.86 -18.22 11.74
CA PRO A 174 13.33 -18.44 10.39
C PRO A 174 14.01 -17.56 9.32
N PRO A 175 13.87 -17.91 8.02
CA PRO A 175 14.40 -17.07 6.94
C PRO A 175 13.90 -15.63 7.05
N LEU A 176 14.82 -14.67 6.89
CA LEU A 176 14.47 -13.26 6.85
C LEU A 176 13.93 -12.92 5.46
N VAL A 177 12.72 -12.37 5.42
CA VAL A 177 12.14 -11.78 4.21
C VAL A 177 12.34 -10.27 4.31
N THR A 178 12.84 -9.67 3.23
CA THR A 178 13.00 -8.21 3.14
C THR A 178 11.77 -7.62 2.43
N LEU A 179 11.00 -6.78 3.13
CA LEU A 179 9.67 -6.32 2.71
C LEU A 179 9.52 -4.81 2.90
N HIS A 180 8.75 -4.20 2.01
CA HIS A 180 8.06 -2.92 2.20
C HIS A 180 6.56 -3.15 2.10
N GLU A 181 5.78 -2.73 3.07
CA GLU A 181 4.32 -2.87 3.09
C GLU A 181 3.64 -1.53 3.36
N LEU A 182 2.57 -1.27 2.63
CA LEU A 182 1.65 -0.18 2.97
C LEU A 182 0.95 -0.53 4.29
N PRO A 183 0.44 0.47 5.05
CA PRO A 183 -0.46 0.15 6.14
C PRO A 183 -1.72 -0.48 5.56
N ILE A 184 -2.37 -1.36 6.30
CA ILE A 184 -3.67 -1.91 5.91
C ILE A 184 -4.64 -0.74 5.72
N LEU A 185 -5.20 -0.61 4.51
CA LEU A 185 -6.11 0.49 4.19
C LEU A 185 -7.53 0.00 4.29
N GLY A 186 -8.30 0.57 5.22
CA GLY A 186 -9.73 0.35 5.38
C GLY A 186 -10.56 1.53 4.87
N GLY A 187 -11.80 1.59 5.37
CA GLY A 187 -12.72 2.69 5.06
C GLY A 187 -12.16 4.05 5.49
N LEU A 188 -11.54 4.13 6.67
CA LEU A 188 -10.99 5.38 7.20
C LEU A 188 -9.86 5.91 6.32
N GLU A 189 -8.93 5.06 5.91
CA GLU A 189 -7.77 5.44 5.11
C GLU A 189 -8.18 5.84 3.68
N LEU A 190 -9.15 5.18 3.05
CA LEU A 190 -9.60 5.58 1.71
C LEU A 190 -10.49 6.82 1.74
N LEU A 191 -11.38 6.97 2.72
CA LEU A 191 -12.34 8.09 2.77
C LEU A 191 -11.73 9.36 3.38
N GLY A 192 -10.88 9.19 4.38
CA GLY A 192 -10.49 10.24 5.31
C GLY A 192 -8.98 10.39 5.53
N ALA A 193 -8.12 9.76 4.72
CA ALA A 193 -6.69 10.00 4.82
C ALA A 193 -6.29 11.42 4.42
N ILE A 194 -6.97 11.99 3.42
CA ILE A 194 -6.67 13.30 2.84
C ILE A 194 -7.75 14.31 3.24
N ASP A 195 -7.35 15.45 3.79
CA ASP A 195 -8.21 16.55 4.20
C ASP A 195 -8.68 17.43 3.02
N GLU A 196 -9.50 18.43 3.32
CA GLU A 196 -10.02 19.39 2.34
C GLU A 196 -8.94 20.24 1.64
N THR A 197 -7.73 20.32 2.21
CA THR A 197 -6.58 21.01 1.62
C THR A 197 -5.75 20.10 0.72
N GLY A 198 -6.11 18.83 0.62
CA GLY A 198 -5.41 17.82 -0.16
C GLY A 198 -4.20 17.22 0.56
N GLN A 199 -4.04 17.46 1.86
CA GLN A 199 -2.94 16.97 2.70
C GLN A 199 -3.36 15.78 3.55
N SER A 200 -2.41 14.91 3.90
CA SER A 200 -2.69 13.77 4.77
C SER A 200 -2.95 14.22 6.22
N ARG A 201 -4.02 13.70 6.82
CA ARG A 201 -4.43 14.03 8.21
C ARG A 201 -3.50 13.45 9.28
N ALA A 202 -2.70 12.47 8.91
CA ALA A 202 -1.65 11.87 9.74
C ALA A 202 -0.42 11.53 8.87
N PRO A 203 0.74 11.28 9.50
CA PRO A 203 1.89 10.69 8.82
C PRO A 203 1.51 9.36 8.16
N PHE A 204 2.02 9.12 6.97
CA PHE A 204 1.86 7.84 6.28
C PHE A 204 2.94 6.88 6.78
N VAL A 205 2.56 5.71 7.28
CA VAL A 205 3.50 4.71 7.79
C VAL A 205 3.82 3.70 6.70
N LEU A 206 5.11 3.51 6.36
CA LEU A 206 5.57 2.37 5.57
C LEU A 206 6.13 1.31 6.50
N TRP A 207 5.56 0.12 6.50
CA TRP A 207 6.10 -1.01 7.25
C TRP A 207 7.30 -1.62 6.53
N GLN A 208 8.36 -1.91 7.27
CA GLN A 208 9.57 -2.50 6.74
C GLN A 208 9.99 -3.73 7.54
N GLN A 209 10.54 -4.72 6.84
CA GLN A 209 11.19 -5.89 7.43
C GLN A 209 12.45 -6.21 6.65
N GLY A 210 13.53 -6.62 7.31
CA GLY A 210 14.79 -6.98 6.68
C GLY A 210 15.99 -6.23 7.27
N HIS A 211 17.11 -6.23 6.56
CA HIS A 211 18.34 -5.60 7.03
C HIS A 211 18.25 -4.06 6.94
N GLU A 212 18.42 -3.37 8.07
CA GLU A 212 18.22 -1.92 8.21
C GLU A 212 19.01 -1.10 7.18
N THR A 213 20.32 -1.34 7.04
CA THR A 213 21.17 -0.65 6.06
C THR A 213 20.65 -0.75 4.63
N TYR A 214 20.12 -1.92 4.25
CA TYR A 214 19.59 -2.14 2.90
C TYR A 214 18.24 -1.46 2.71
N LEU A 215 17.35 -1.58 3.70
CA LEU A 215 16.05 -0.91 3.70
C LEU A 215 16.21 0.62 3.61
N ASP A 216 17.10 1.20 4.41
CA ASP A 216 17.42 2.64 4.38
C ASP A 216 17.96 3.06 3.00
N TYR A 217 18.90 2.29 2.44
CA TYR A 217 19.44 2.57 1.10
C TYR A 217 18.34 2.60 0.03
N VAL A 218 17.50 1.56 0.00
CA VAL A 218 16.42 1.45 -0.99
C VAL A 218 15.41 2.57 -0.79
N LEU A 219 14.98 2.80 0.44
CA LEU A 219 13.98 3.82 0.78
C LEU A 219 14.46 5.23 0.43
N ARG A 220 15.71 5.60 0.71
CA ARG A 220 16.28 6.90 0.27
C ARG A 220 16.24 7.05 -1.24
N GLY A 221 16.52 5.98 -1.98
CA GLY A 221 16.40 5.95 -3.43
C GLY A 221 14.96 6.21 -3.91
N VAL A 222 13.99 5.58 -3.25
CA VAL A 222 12.55 5.74 -3.54
C VAL A 222 12.09 7.17 -3.22
N LEU A 223 12.38 7.68 -2.03
CA LEU A 223 12.02 9.04 -1.59
C LEU A 223 12.57 10.09 -2.55
N ARG A 224 13.84 9.95 -2.97
CA ARG A 224 14.46 10.84 -3.95
C ARG A 224 13.76 10.76 -5.31
N ALA A 225 13.46 9.57 -5.80
CA ALA A 225 12.78 9.37 -7.08
C ALA A 225 11.33 9.85 -7.07
N SER A 226 10.64 9.75 -5.92
CA SER A 226 9.30 10.28 -5.70
C SER A 226 9.28 11.78 -5.37
N LYS A 227 10.45 12.44 -5.30
CA LYS A 227 10.59 13.86 -4.94
C LYS A 227 9.99 14.19 -3.57
N ILE A 228 10.02 13.24 -2.64
CA ILE A 228 9.69 13.48 -1.24
C ILE A 228 10.97 13.90 -0.52
N THR A 229 10.93 15.07 0.11
CA THR A 229 11.91 15.45 1.12
C THR A 229 11.43 14.94 2.46
N VAL A 230 12.31 14.30 3.23
CA VAL A 230 12.05 14.00 4.64
C VAL A 230 12.77 15.10 5.41
N ASP A 231 12.06 15.78 6.31
CA ASP A 231 12.70 16.76 7.18
C ASP A 231 13.51 15.96 8.23
N ASP A 232 14.81 16.23 8.32
CA ASP A 232 15.74 15.60 9.29
C ASP A 232 15.38 15.97 10.75
#